data_AF-A0A218Q9B0-F1
#
_entry.id   AF-A0A218Q9B0-F1
#
_cell.length_a   1.000
_cell.length_b   1.000
_cell.length_c   1.000
_cell.angle_alpha   90.00
_cell.angle_beta   90.00
_cell.angle_gamma   90.00
#
_symmetry.space_group_name_H-M   'P 1'
#
loop_
_entity.id
_entity.type
_entity.pdbx_description
1 polymer ?
#
loop_
_entity_poly.entity_id
_entity_poly.type
_entity_poly.pdbx_seq_one_letter_code
_entity_poly.pdbx_strand_id
1 'polypeptide(L)'
;MRIWQGSDFNVDRELSNYIEQERSPLVKLLSWHRPLRPLVAQRHSYQKGTLRYFERHYLDKSHDLQQLSCSSVDADGFVGYWVDEEIPDAVPSTTSDGKPLVILSAANLAILRIRTLEFVALNNIKKTAKELQTDGVARKEVNYRLLEAEQSLDENLSQSFSIGINQRCWVEGKLTKLNNITDFNSKLSDICDQVYHHSPILWNELINRRDLTSQGTKARRELIQAMLEHQNEERLGLEAG
;
A
#
# COMPACT_ATOMS: atom_id res chain seq x y z
N MET A 1 45.98 15.87 -17.62
CA MET A 1 45.23 16.76 -16.70
C MET A 1 43.76 16.70 -17.08
N ARG A 2 42.92 16.01 -16.29
CA ARG A 2 41.45 16.05 -16.48
C ARG A 2 40.93 17.28 -15.77
N ILE A 3 40.54 18.29 -16.53
CA ILE A 3 39.94 19.52 -16.03
C ILE A 3 38.51 19.16 -15.62
N TRP A 4 38.23 19.17 -14.32
CA TRP A 4 36.86 19.10 -13.82
C TRP A 4 36.16 20.38 -14.30
N GLN A 5 35.28 20.26 -15.30
CA GLN A 5 34.34 21.33 -15.63
C GLN A 5 33.36 21.43 -14.46
N GLY A 6 33.48 22.48 -13.66
CA GLY A 6 32.42 22.86 -12.72
C GLY A 6 31.14 23.16 -13.50
N SER A 7 30.00 22.78 -12.95
CA SER A 7 28.70 23.14 -13.49
C SER A 7 28.30 24.53 -12.98
N ASP A 8 27.69 25.35 -13.84
CA ASP A 8 27.06 26.62 -13.44
C ASP A 8 25.69 26.39 -12.78
N PHE A 9 25.12 25.19 -12.89
CA PHE A 9 23.85 24.82 -12.27
C PHE A 9 24.06 24.43 -10.81
N ASN A 10 23.54 25.26 -9.90
CA ASN A 10 23.64 25.02 -8.46
C ASN A 10 22.49 24.15 -7.96
N VAL A 11 22.71 22.83 -7.89
CA VAL A 11 21.72 21.84 -7.45
C VAL A 11 21.23 22.13 -6.02
N ASP A 12 22.12 22.52 -5.10
CA ASP A 12 21.75 22.77 -3.70
C ASP A 12 20.83 23.98 -3.53
N ARG A 13 21.06 25.03 -4.32
CA ARG A 13 20.18 26.21 -4.33
C ARG A 13 18.79 25.85 -4.83
N GLU A 14 18.70 25.14 -5.96
CA GLU A 14 17.41 24.74 -6.52
C GLU A 14 16.67 23.75 -5.60
N LEU A 15 17.40 22.84 -4.94
CA LEU A 15 16.85 21.94 -3.95
C LEU A 15 16.24 22.70 -2.77
N SER A 16 17.00 23.64 -2.21
CA SER A 16 16.57 24.46 -1.08
C SER A 16 15.35 25.31 -1.45
N ASN A 17 15.37 25.95 -2.63
CA ASN A 17 14.25 26.73 -3.15
C ASN A 17 12.97 25.89 -3.25
N TYR A 18 13.07 24.66 -3.78
CA TYR A 18 11.90 23.76 -3.87
C TYR A 18 11.36 23.41 -2.49
N ILE A 19 12.22 22.97 -1.57
CA ILE A 19 11.83 22.55 -0.22
C ILE A 19 11.18 23.71 0.54
N GLU A 20 11.72 24.92 0.40
CA GLU A 20 11.15 26.12 1.00
C GLU A 20 9.79 26.51 0.45
N GLN A 21 9.45 26.14 -0.78
CA GLN A 21 8.15 26.47 -1.40
C GLN A 21 7.11 25.35 -1.27
N GLU A 22 7.55 24.10 -1.11
CA GLU A 22 6.65 22.96 -0.98
C GLU A 22 5.85 23.01 0.33
N ARG A 23 4.53 22.94 0.21
CA ARG A 23 3.58 23.03 1.34
C ARG A 23 2.61 21.86 1.39
N SER A 24 2.72 20.91 0.46
CA SER A 24 1.83 19.74 0.43
C SER A 24 1.96 18.90 1.70
N PRO A 25 0.83 18.36 2.22
CA PRO A 25 0.86 17.39 3.31
C PRO A 25 1.69 16.14 2.95
N LEU A 26 2.32 15.54 3.96
CA LEU A 26 3.15 14.34 3.78
C LEU A 26 2.37 13.20 3.13
N VAL A 27 1.11 13.00 3.53
CA VAL A 27 0.20 12.00 2.94
C VAL A 27 0.07 12.15 1.43
N LYS A 28 0.00 13.39 0.92
CA LYS A 28 -0.17 13.67 -0.52
C LYS A 28 1.11 13.36 -1.29
N LEU A 29 2.26 13.77 -0.73
CA LEU A 29 3.56 13.51 -1.33
C LEU A 29 3.84 11.99 -1.41
N LEU A 30 3.63 11.27 -0.32
CA LEU A 30 3.84 9.82 -0.28
C LEU A 30 2.87 9.06 -1.18
N SER A 31 1.57 9.40 -1.16
CA SER A 31 0.58 8.75 -2.02
C SER A 31 0.88 8.92 -3.51
N TRP A 32 1.41 10.07 -3.93
CA TRP A 32 1.76 10.32 -5.33
C TRP A 32 3.08 9.67 -5.74
N HIS A 33 4.12 9.79 -4.91
CA HIS A 33 5.49 9.41 -5.27
C HIS A 33 5.88 7.99 -4.85
N ARG A 34 5.20 7.43 -3.84
CA ARG A 34 5.46 6.10 -3.25
C ARG A 34 4.15 5.38 -2.93
N PRO A 35 3.27 5.16 -3.93
CA PRO A 35 1.99 4.49 -3.71
C PRO A 35 2.21 3.08 -3.14
N LEU A 36 1.40 2.72 -2.17
CA LEU A 36 1.50 1.43 -1.49
C LEU A 36 0.86 0.34 -2.35
N ARG A 37 1.56 -0.78 -2.46
CA ARG A 37 1.01 -1.98 -3.12
C ARG A 37 0.10 -2.73 -2.16
N PRO A 38 -0.98 -3.36 -2.65
CA PRO A 38 -1.85 -4.17 -1.80
C PRO A 38 -1.10 -5.32 -1.11
N LEU A 39 -1.62 -5.77 0.02
CA LEU A 39 -1.02 -6.82 0.85
C LEU A 39 -1.91 -8.05 0.90
N VAL A 40 -1.32 -9.22 0.71
CA VAL A 40 -2.06 -10.49 0.66
C VAL A 40 -2.06 -11.15 2.04
N ALA A 41 -3.23 -11.62 2.48
CA ALA A 41 -3.35 -12.50 3.63
C ALA A 41 -2.90 -13.91 3.24
N GLN A 42 -1.57 -14.12 3.17
CA GLN A 42 -0.96 -15.28 2.52
C GLN A 42 -1.43 -16.62 3.08
N ARG A 43 -1.45 -16.78 4.42
CA ARG A 43 -1.84 -18.04 5.06
C ARG A 43 -3.29 -18.40 4.73
N HIS A 44 -4.22 -17.47 4.92
CA HIS A 44 -5.63 -17.68 4.60
C HIS A 44 -5.84 -17.96 3.10
N SER A 45 -5.22 -17.15 2.24
CA SER A 45 -5.36 -17.27 0.78
C SER A 45 -4.84 -18.62 0.29
N TYR A 46 -3.73 -19.09 0.85
CA TYR A 46 -3.21 -20.42 0.55
C TYR A 46 -4.17 -21.49 1.05
N GLN A 47 -4.57 -21.49 2.32
CA GLN A 47 -5.41 -22.54 2.91
C GLN A 47 -6.80 -22.67 2.26
N LYS A 48 -7.39 -21.55 1.82
CA LYS A 48 -8.71 -21.52 1.18
C LYS A 48 -8.63 -21.58 -0.35
N GLY A 49 -7.45 -21.40 -0.93
CA GLY A 49 -7.25 -21.30 -2.38
C GLY A 49 -7.83 -20.03 -3.03
N THR A 50 -8.55 -19.17 -2.30
CA THR A 50 -9.06 -17.89 -2.78
C THR A 50 -8.15 -16.74 -2.34
N LEU A 51 -7.66 -15.95 -3.30
CA LEU A 51 -6.81 -14.78 -3.03
C LEU A 51 -7.60 -13.74 -2.22
N ARG A 52 -7.13 -13.46 -0.99
CA ARG A 52 -7.62 -12.39 -0.12
C ARG A 52 -6.56 -11.33 0.09
N TYR A 53 -6.87 -10.07 -0.20
CA TYR A 53 -5.92 -8.97 -0.10
C TYR A 53 -6.54 -7.70 0.48
N PHE A 54 -5.67 -6.91 1.10
CA PHE A 54 -6.01 -5.63 1.68
C PHE A 54 -5.44 -4.51 0.80
N GLU A 55 -6.27 -3.49 0.54
CA GLU A 55 -5.78 -2.24 -0.01
C GLU A 55 -4.92 -1.50 1.01
N ARG A 56 -3.97 -0.72 0.51
CA ARG A 56 -3.03 0.02 1.35
C ARG A 56 -3.02 1.48 0.93
N HIS A 57 -3.25 2.36 1.90
CA HIS A 57 -3.33 3.81 1.68
C HIS A 57 -2.61 4.55 2.80
N TYR A 58 -1.93 5.65 2.47
CA TYR A 58 -1.50 6.58 3.50
C TYR A 58 -2.70 7.40 3.98
N LEU A 59 -2.75 7.68 5.28
CA LEU A 59 -3.79 8.47 5.91
C LEU A 59 -3.15 9.54 6.79
N ASP A 60 -3.88 10.62 7.03
CA ASP A 60 -3.56 11.63 8.03
C ASP A 60 -4.87 12.16 8.64
N LYS A 61 -4.78 13.16 9.51
CA LYS A 61 -5.94 13.73 10.20
C LYS A 61 -6.97 14.41 9.29
N SER A 62 -6.65 14.64 8.02
CA SER A 62 -7.64 15.16 7.07
C SER A 62 -8.63 14.09 6.61
N HIS A 63 -8.37 12.81 6.89
CA HIS A 63 -9.23 11.69 6.54
C HIS A 63 -10.22 11.38 7.67
N ASP A 64 -11.52 11.36 7.35
CA ASP A 64 -12.54 10.82 8.24
C ASP A 64 -12.48 9.29 8.23
N LEU A 65 -12.00 8.72 9.34
CA LEU A 65 -11.86 7.27 9.48
C LEU A 65 -13.19 6.51 9.35
N GLN A 66 -14.33 7.15 9.65
CA GLN A 66 -15.66 6.53 9.53
C GLN A 66 -16.13 6.44 8.07
N GLN A 67 -15.56 7.24 7.17
CA GLN A 67 -15.94 7.31 5.76
C GLN A 67 -14.96 6.57 4.84
N LEU A 68 -13.90 5.97 5.38
CA LEU A 68 -12.96 5.18 4.59
C LEU A 68 -13.68 4.03 3.89
N SER A 69 -13.37 3.82 2.62
CA SER A 69 -13.85 2.70 1.81
C SER A 69 -12.71 2.18 0.92
N CYS A 70 -12.77 0.92 0.54
CA CYS A 70 -11.85 0.42 -0.49
C CYS A 70 -12.20 1.02 -1.85
N SER A 71 -11.18 1.28 -2.65
CA SER A 71 -11.34 1.78 -4.03
C SER A 71 -11.83 0.70 -4.99
N SER A 72 -11.45 -0.55 -4.74
CA SER A 72 -11.92 -1.74 -5.44
C SER A 72 -12.94 -2.50 -4.61
N VAL A 73 -14.02 -2.92 -5.27
CA VAL A 73 -15.02 -3.82 -4.69
C VAL A 73 -14.38 -5.17 -4.33
N ASP A 74 -13.35 -5.61 -5.08
CA ASP A 74 -12.68 -6.90 -4.89
C ASP A 74 -11.72 -6.93 -3.68
N ALA A 75 -11.41 -5.78 -3.07
CA ALA A 75 -10.56 -5.76 -1.89
C ALA A 75 -11.27 -6.41 -0.69
N ASP A 76 -10.51 -7.15 0.10
CA ASP A 76 -11.02 -7.92 1.25
C ASP A 76 -10.75 -7.23 2.60
N GLY A 77 -10.20 -6.02 2.53
CA GLY A 77 -9.89 -5.21 3.71
C GLY A 77 -9.07 -3.98 3.36
N PHE A 78 -8.86 -3.15 4.37
CA PHE A 78 -8.16 -1.88 4.26
C PHE A 78 -7.06 -1.79 5.32
N VAL A 79 -5.86 -1.42 4.90
CA VAL A 79 -4.74 -1.08 5.79
C VAL A 79 -4.35 0.38 5.57
N GLY A 80 -4.61 1.20 6.59
CA GLY A 80 -4.21 2.60 6.65
C GLY A 80 -2.80 2.77 7.25
N TYR A 81 -1.96 3.56 6.59
CA TYR A 81 -0.64 3.95 7.05
C TYR A 81 -0.70 5.40 7.52
N TRP A 82 -0.89 5.60 8.82
CA TRP A 82 -1.11 6.92 9.42
C TRP A 82 0.20 7.70 9.51
N VAL A 83 0.26 8.84 8.80
CA VAL A 83 1.44 9.69 8.67
C VAL A 83 1.25 11.09 9.27
N ASP A 84 0.49 11.17 10.37
CA ASP A 84 0.31 12.40 11.18
C ASP A 84 0.77 12.18 12.62
N GLU A 85 1.24 13.24 13.26
CA GLU A 85 1.63 13.24 14.68
C GLU A 85 0.40 13.16 15.60
N GLU A 86 -0.71 13.73 15.15
CA GLU A 86 -1.99 13.67 15.83
C GLU A 86 -2.59 12.29 15.62
N ILE A 87 -2.58 11.48 16.68
CA ILE A 87 -3.03 10.09 16.63
C ILE A 87 -4.56 10.04 16.79
N PRO A 88 -5.28 9.24 15.99
CA PRO A 88 -6.73 9.16 16.10
C PRO A 88 -7.15 8.61 17.47
N ASP A 89 -8.08 9.31 18.12
CA ASP A 89 -8.64 8.90 19.41
C ASP A 89 -9.44 7.60 19.31
N ALA A 90 -10.15 7.42 18.18
CA ALA A 90 -10.96 6.26 17.89
C ALA A 90 -10.75 5.82 16.45
N VAL A 91 -10.58 4.51 16.26
CA VAL A 91 -10.52 3.87 14.94
C VAL A 91 -11.74 2.94 14.83
N PRO A 92 -12.55 3.03 13.76
CA PRO A 92 -13.68 2.12 13.58
C PRO A 92 -13.20 0.69 13.33
N SER A 93 -14.08 -0.29 13.57
CA SER A 93 -13.75 -1.69 13.33
C SER A 93 -13.70 -2.07 11.86
N THR A 94 -14.48 -1.37 11.05
CA THR A 94 -14.63 -1.61 9.62
C THR A 94 -14.62 -0.29 8.86
N THR A 95 -14.34 -0.38 7.57
CA THR A 95 -14.63 0.69 6.61
C THR A 95 -16.15 0.88 6.44
N SER A 96 -16.55 1.97 5.77
CA SER A 96 -17.95 2.30 5.48
C SER A 96 -18.62 1.28 4.54
N ASP A 97 -17.83 0.58 3.71
CA ASP A 97 -18.26 -0.56 2.88
C ASP A 97 -18.18 -1.92 3.61
N GLY A 98 -18.00 -1.90 4.94
CA GLY A 98 -18.11 -3.08 5.79
C GLY A 98 -16.89 -4.02 5.75
N LYS A 99 -15.76 -3.56 5.21
CA LYS A 99 -14.53 -4.35 5.12
C LYS A 99 -13.68 -4.19 6.39
N PRO A 100 -12.89 -5.21 6.76
CA PRO A 100 -12.02 -5.12 7.94
C PRO A 100 -11.01 -3.97 7.81
N LEU A 101 -10.83 -3.21 8.89
CA LEU A 101 -9.93 -2.07 8.94
C LEU A 101 -8.73 -2.33 9.88
N VAL A 102 -7.54 -2.01 9.38
CA VAL A 102 -6.30 -1.99 10.16
C VAL A 102 -5.60 -0.65 9.96
N ILE A 103 -5.06 -0.04 11.01
CA ILE A 103 -4.29 1.22 10.91
C ILE A 103 -2.95 1.06 11.62
N LEU A 104 -1.85 1.43 10.95
CA LEU A 104 -0.51 1.50 11.54
C LEU A 104 -0.02 2.95 11.59
N SER A 105 0.43 3.40 12.76
CA SER A 105 1.08 4.70 12.91
C SER A 105 2.54 4.65 12.45
N ALA A 106 2.97 5.65 11.69
CA ALA A 106 4.37 5.89 11.41
C ALA A 106 5.12 6.40 12.66
N ALA A 107 6.34 5.91 12.85
CA ALA A 107 7.35 6.54 13.70
C ALA A 107 8.22 7.52 12.89
N ASN A 108 8.99 8.37 13.57
CA ASN A 108 10.01 9.23 12.95
C ASN A 108 9.51 10.13 11.80
N LEU A 109 8.28 10.64 11.91
CA LEU A 109 7.61 11.45 10.88
C LEU A 109 8.44 12.63 10.37
N ALA A 110 9.17 13.32 11.26
CA ALA A 110 10.04 14.42 10.88
C ALA A 110 11.13 13.99 9.88
N ILE A 111 11.78 12.84 10.12
CA ILE A 111 12.81 12.31 9.23
C ILE A 111 12.18 11.83 7.92
N LEU A 112 11.06 11.10 8.00
CA LEU A 112 10.32 10.66 6.81
C LEU A 112 9.92 11.84 5.92
N ARG A 113 9.49 12.95 6.52
CA ARG A 113 9.16 14.19 5.80
C ARG A 113 10.36 14.79 5.10
N ILE A 114 11.51 14.91 5.79
CA ILE A 114 12.75 15.44 5.21
C ILE A 114 13.16 14.62 3.99
N ARG A 115 13.20 13.28 4.10
CA ARG A 115 13.57 12.39 3.00
C ARG A 115 12.59 12.41 1.84
N THR A 116 11.30 12.52 2.15
CA THR A 116 10.27 12.67 1.11
C THR A 116 10.48 13.97 0.33
N LEU A 117 10.68 15.10 1.02
CA LEU A 117 10.88 16.39 0.37
C LEU A 117 12.15 16.42 -0.49
N GLU A 118 13.26 15.87 0.01
CA GLU A 118 14.52 15.75 -0.73
C GLU A 118 14.34 14.96 -2.03
N PHE A 119 13.72 13.78 -1.95
CA PHE A 119 13.43 12.95 -3.13
C PHE A 119 12.52 13.69 -4.14
N VAL A 120 11.42 14.29 -3.66
CA VAL A 120 10.46 14.98 -4.51
C VAL A 120 11.10 16.16 -5.22
N ALA A 121 11.91 16.94 -4.51
CA ALA A 121 12.61 18.09 -5.05
C ALA A 121 13.64 17.68 -6.13
N LEU A 122 14.49 16.67 -5.86
CA LEU A 122 15.44 16.15 -6.86
C LEU A 122 14.72 15.58 -8.09
N ASN A 123 13.61 14.87 -7.88
CA ASN A 123 12.79 14.34 -8.97
C ASN A 123 12.13 15.47 -9.78
N ASN A 124 11.75 16.58 -9.14
CA ASN A 124 11.24 17.76 -9.83
C ASN A 124 12.35 18.42 -10.66
N ILE A 125 13.49 18.74 -10.06
CA ILE A 125 14.66 19.34 -10.73
C ILE A 125 15.04 18.51 -11.96
N LYS A 126 15.15 17.18 -11.83
CA LYS A 126 15.44 16.28 -12.95
C LYS A 126 14.45 16.41 -14.11
N LYS A 127 13.18 16.70 -13.83
CA LYS A 127 12.11 16.81 -14.84
C LYS A 127 11.99 18.21 -15.43
N THR A 128 12.26 19.25 -14.66
CA THR A 128 11.87 20.63 -14.99
C THR A 128 13.05 21.54 -15.33
N ALA A 129 14.25 21.29 -14.78
CA ALA A 129 15.43 22.11 -15.03
C ALA A 129 15.96 21.90 -16.46
N LYS A 130 15.83 22.94 -17.29
CA LYS A 130 16.24 22.90 -18.70
C LYS A 130 17.75 22.85 -18.85
N GLU A 131 18.47 23.43 -17.91
CA GLU A 131 19.93 23.48 -17.79
C GLU A 131 20.54 22.08 -17.83
N LEU A 132 19.85 21.10 -17.25
CA LEU A 132 20.30 19.71 -17.25
C LEU A 132 20.38 19.11 -18.67
N GLN A 133 19.68 19.66 -19.67
CA GLN A 133 19.74 19.17 -21.05
C GLN A 133 21.07 19.46 -21.74
N THR A 134 21.75 20.54 -21.34
CA THR A 134 23.03 20.97 -21.91
C THR A 134 24.19 20.73 -20.96
N ASP A 135 23.94 20.70 -19.65
CA ASP A 135 24.95 20.43 -18.63
C ASP A 135 25.00 18.94 -18.25
N GLY A 136 25.96 18.23 -18.82
CA GLY A 136 26.17 16.80 -18.55
C GLY A 136 26.71 16.50 -17.15
N VAL A 137 27.38 17.46 -16.49
CA VAL A 137 27.94 17.29 -15.15
C VAL A 137 26.82 17.41 -14.12
N ALA A 138 26.04 18.50 -14.16
CA ALA A 138 24.87 18.66 -13.28
C ALA A 138 23.86 17.53 -13.45
N ARG A 139 23.62 17.08 -14.69
CA ARG A 139 22.73 15.94 -14.94
C ARG A 139 23.20 14.67 -14.25
N LYS A 140 24.52 14.40 -14.25
CA LYS A 140 25.08 13.22 -13.55
C LYS A 140 24.95 13.37 -12.04
N GLU A 141 25.22 14.55 -11.51
CA GLU A 141 25.07 14.84 -10.08
C GLU A 141 23.62 14.65 -9.62
N VAL A 142 22.65 15.28 -10.29
CA VAL A 142 21.22 15.16 -9.96
C VAL A 142 20.75 13.71 -10.03
N ASN A 143 21.19 12.96 -11.04
CA ASN A 143 20.84 11.53 -11.14
C ASN A 143 21.43 10.70 -10.00
N TYR A 144 22.68 10.96 -9.61
CA TYR A 144 23.33 10.27 -8.51
C TYR A 144 22.61 10.57 -7.18
N ARG A 145 22.39 11.85 -6.87
CA ARG A 145 21.69 12.27 -5.64
C ARG A 145 20.25 11.78 -5.58
N LEU A 146 19.54 11.75 -6.72
CA LEU A 146 18.18 11.22 -6.78
C LEU A 146 18.13 9.74 -6.39
N LEU A 147 19.12 8.95 -6.84
CA LEU A 147 19.20 7.53 -6.51
C LEU A 147 19.50 7.32 -5.01
N GLU A 148 20.39 8.13 -4.43
CA GLU A 148 20.64 8.11 -2.96
C GLU A 148 19.39 8.53 -2.17
N ALA A 149 18.70 9.59 -2.59
CA ALA A 149 17.48 10.06 -1.94
C ALA A 149 16.34 9.03 -2.03
N GLU A 150 16.23 8.31 -3.16
CA GLU A 150 15.29 7.21 -3.34
C GLU A 150 15.55 6.06 -2.36
N GLN A 151 16.79 5.60 -2.23
CA GLN A 151 17.18 4.56 -1.28
C GLN A 151 16.91 5.00 0.17
N SER A 152 17.33 6.22 0.51
CA SER A 152 17.13 6.78 1.85
C SER A 152 15.65 6.93 2.21
N LEU A 153 14.80 7.34 1.26
CA LEU A 153 13.36 7.40 1.45
C LEU A 153 12.77 6.01 1.69
N ASP A 154 13.13 5.02 0.89
CA ASP A 154 12.60 3.66 1.01
C ASP A 154 13.02 3.00 2.34
N GLU A 155 14.26 3.22 2.78
CA GLU A 155 14.76 2.77 4.09
C GLU A 155 13.99 3.44 5.24
N ASN A 156 13.84 4.77 5.20
CA ASN A 156 13.13 5.50 6.26
C ASN A 156 11.64 5.16 6.28
N LEU A 157 11.02 4.93 5.12
CA LEU A 157 9.64 4.47 5.03
C LEU A 157 9.47 3.09 5.68
N SER A 158 10.37 2.16 5.38
CA SER A 158 10.40 0.83 6.00
C SER A 158 10.58 0.92 7.52
N GLN A 159 11.51 1.75 7.99
CA GLN A 159 11.75 1.97 9.42
C GLN A 159 10.56 2.64 10.12
N SER A 160 9.93 3.62 9.48
CA SER A 160 8.78 4.35 10.02
C SER A 160 7.60 3.43 10.31
N PHE A 161 7.44 2.35 9.53
CA PHE A 161 6.40 1.36 9.72
C PHE A 161 6.92 0.01 10.24
N SER A 162 8.14 -0.02 10.76
CA SER A 162 8.73 -1.24 11.31
C SER A 162 8.00 -1.69 12.55
N ILE A 163 7.55 -2.95 12.55
CA ILE A 163 6.72 -3.52 13.59
C ILE A 163 7.60 -3.99 14.74
N GLY A 164 7.25 -3.57 15.97
CA GLY A 164 7.85 -4.06 17.21
C GLY A 164 8.37 -2.98 18.16
N ILE A 165 8.75 -1.79 17.67
CA ILE A 165 9.26 -0.70 18.51
C ILE A 165 8.32 0.50 18.44
N ASN A 166 7.57 0.74 19.53
CA ASN A 166 6.70 1.91 19.72
C ASN A 166 5.66 2.18 18.62
N GLN A 167 5.37 1.19 17.77
CA GLN A 167 4.36 1.30 16.74
C GLN A 167 2.97 1.04 17.33
N ARG A 168 2.05 2.00 17.14
CA ARG A 168 0.63 1.78 17.47
C ARG A 168 -0.05 1.18 16.26
N CYS A 169 -0.74 0.06 16.48
CA CYS A 169 -1.52 -0.62 15.47
C CYS A 169 -2.93 -0.81 16.00
N TRP A 170 -3.94 -0.40 15.23
CA TRP A 170 -5.34 -0.68 15.50
C TRP A 170 -5.78 -1.77 14.55
N VAL A 171 -6.33 -2.85 15.09
CA VAL A 171 -6.92 -3.95 14.31
C VAL A 171 -8.38 -4.02 14.68
N GLU A 172 -9.26 -3.81 13.71
CA GLU A 172 -10.71 -3.76 13.90
C GLU A 172 -11.07 -2.82 15.08
N GLY A 173 -10.47 -1.63 15.07
CA GLY A 173 -10.71 -0.55 16.04
C GLY A 173 -10.04 -0.74 17.41
N LYS A 174 -9.35 -1.87 17.64
CA LYS A 174 -8.69 -2.16 18.92
C LYS A 174 -7.18 -2.01 18.82
N LEU A 175 -6.59 -1.25 19.75
CA LEU A 175 -5.15 -1.14 19.88
C LEU A 175 -4.55 -2.53 20.15
N THR A 176 -3.72 -2.99 19.23
CA THR A 176 -3.16 -4.34 19.19
C THR A 176 -1.65 -4.26 19.17
N LYS A 177 -1.01 -4.98 20.10
CA LYS A 177 0.45 -5.10 20.12
C LYS A 177 0.88 -6.16 19.11
N LEU A 178 1.79 -5.79 18.21
CA LEU A 178 2.42 -6.68 17.24
C LEU A 178 3.93 -6.62 17.47
N ASN A 179 4.61 -7.77 17.51
CA ASN A 179 6.04 -7.79 17.85
C ASN A 179 6.93 -7.71 16.62
N ASN A 180 6.43 -8.10 15.45
CA ASN A 180 7.20 -8.16 14.21
C ASN A 180 6.25 -8.23 12.98
N ILE A 181 6.83 -8.25 11.78
CA ILE A 181 6.09 -8.31 10.51
C ILE A 181 5.33 -9.62 10.31
N THR A 182 5.83 -10.74 10.83
CA THR A 182 5.18 -12.04 10.77
C THR A 182 3.89 -12.03 11.59
N ASP A 183 3.90 -11.45 12.79
CA ASP A 183 2.71 -11.28 13.62
C ASP A 183 1.63 -10.49 12.89
N PHE A 184 2.01 -9.41 12.20
CA PHE A 184 1.08 -8.62 11.40
C PHE A 184 0.47 -9.39 10.24
N ASN A 185 1.29 -10.11 9.46
CA ASN A 185 0.80 -10.95 8.36
C ASN A 185 -0.11 -12.09 8.87
N SER A 186 0.22 -12.67 10.02
CA SER A 186 -0.65 -13.65 10.69
C SER A 186 -1.98 -13.00 11.05
N LYS A 187 -1.95 -11.80 11.64
CA LYS A 187 -3.15 -11.09 12.07
C LYS A 187 -4.08 -10.78 10.90
N LEU A 188 -3.57 -10.39 9.73
CA LEU A 188 -4.39 -10.21 8.53
C LEU A 188 -5.06 -11.51 8.09
N SER A 189 -4.36 -12.64 8.22
CA SER A 189 -4.94 -13.95 7.92
C SER A 189 -5.99 -14.36 8.94
N ASP A 190 -5.79 -14.06 10.22
CA ASP A 190 -6.75 -14.33 11.29
C ASP A 190 -8.05 -13.52 11.10
N ILE A 191 -7.92 -12.24 10.68
CA ILE A 191 -9.06 -11.40 10.29
C ILE A 191 -9.82 -12.07 9.15
N CYS A 192 -9.13 -12.52 8.10
CA CYS A 192 -9.79 -13.21 7.00
C CYS A 192 -10.45 -14.52 7.43
N ASP A 193 -9.84 -15.30 8.33
CA ASP A 193 -10.43 -16.52 8.87
C ASP A 193 -11.73 -16.23 9.60
N GLN A 194 -11.80 -15.13 10.36
CA GLN A 194 -12.99 -14.73 11.09
C GLN A 194 -14.07 -14.16 10.16
N VAL A 195 -13.72 -13.21 9.29
CA VAL A 195 -14.67 -12.46 8.48
C VAL A 195 -15.17 -13.28 7.29
N TYR A 196 -14.31 -14.11 6.72
CA TYR A 196 -14.60 -14.92 5.54
C TYR A 196 -14.68 -16.43 5.86
N HIS A 197 -15.04 -16.80 7.09
CA HIS A 197 -15.09 -18.19 7.58
C HIS A 197 -15.95 -19.13 6.71
N HIS A 198 -17.04 -18.62 6.14
CA HIS A 198 -17.93 -19.37 5.24
C HIS A 198 -17.42 -19.47 3.79
N SER A 199 -16.23 -18.92 3.47
CA SER A 199 -15.67 -19.06 2.12
C SER A 199 -15.37 -20.54 1.83
N PRO A 200 -15.83 -21.06 0.68
CA PRO A 200 -15.48 -22.40 0.25
C PRO A 200 -13.97 -22.51 0.01
N ILE A 201 -13.45 -23.73 0.11
CA ILE A 201 -12.07 -24.01 -0.27
C ILE A 201 -12.04 -24.26 -1.78
N LEU A 202 -11.43 -23.35 -2.53
CA LEU A 202 -11.40 -23.38 -3.99
C LEU A 202 -9.95 -23.43 -4.47
N TRP A 203 -9.43 -24.60 -4.81
CA TRP A 203 -8.07 -24.76 -5.36
C TRP A 203 -8.00 -24.65 -6.89
N ASN A 204 -9.11 -24.31 -7.54
CA ASN A 204 -9.16 -24.21 -8.98
C ASN A 204 -8.81 -22.79 -9.43
N GLU A 205 -7.61 -22.61 -10.00
CA GLU A 205 -7.14 -21.31 -10.50
C GLU A 205 -8.05 -20.72 -11.60
N LEU A 206 -8.74 -21.55 -12.40
CA LEU A 206 -9.69 -21.06 -13.41
C LEU A 206 -10.95 -20.45 -12.78
N ILE A 207 -11.31 -20.84 -11.56
CA ILE A 207 -12.43 -20.26 -10.81
C ILE A 207 -11.97 -19.01 -10.03
N ASN A 208 -10.74 -19.01 -9.51
CA ASN A 208 -10.18 -17.92 -8.72
C ASN A 208 -9.65 -16.73 -9.54
N ARG A 209 -9.58 -16.84 -10.86
CA ARG A 209 -9.24 -15.71 -11.73
C ARG A 209 -10.32 -14.64 -11.64
N ARG A 210 -9.90 -13.42 -11.30
CA ARG A 210 -10.79 -12.25 -11.18
C ARG A 210 -11.22 -11.73 -12.55
N ASP A 211 -10.31 -11.80 -13.53
CA ASP A 211 -10.65 -11.70 -14.96
C ASP A 211 -10.79 -13.09 -15.56
N LEU A 212 -12.03 -13.53 -15.73
CA LEU A 212 -12.35 -14.77 -16.42
C LEU A 212 -12.41 -14.53 -17.94
N THR A 213 -11.99 -15.53 -18.72
CA THR A 213 -12.40 -15.60 -20.13
C THR A 213 -13.93 -15.72 -20.19
N SER A 214 -14.55 -15.37 -21.33
CA SER A 214 -16.02 -15.51 -21.49
C SER A 214 -16.54 -16.92 -21.17
N GLN A 215 -15.74 -17.95 -21.45
CA GLN A 215 -16.02 -19.35 -21.07
C GLN A 215 -15.93 -19.59 -19.56
N GLY A 216 -14.96 -18.98 -18.87
CA GLY A 216 -14.82 -19.06 -17.41
C GLY A 216 -15.97 -18.39 -16.66
N THR A 217 -16.49 -17.25 -17.16
CA THR A 217 -17.66 -16.58 -16.56
C THR A 217 -18.92 -17.46 -16.63
N LYS A 218 -19.12 -18.16 -17.75
CA LYS A 218 -20.23 -19.11 -17.91
C LYS A 218 -20.11 -20.28 -16.94
N ALA A 219 -18.94 -20.91 -16.88
CA ALA A 219 -18.67 -22.03 -15.96
C ALA A 219 -18.82 -21.62 -14.48
N ARG A 220 -18.39 -20.41 -14.11
CA ARG A 220 -18.57 -19.88 -12.74
C ARG A 220 -20.04 -19.64 -12.40
N ARG A 221 -20.83 -19.10 -13.34
CA ARG A 221 -22.27 -18.91 -13.13
C ARG A 221 -22.99 -20.25 -12.96
N GLU A 222 -22.68 -21.23 -13.82
CA GLU A 222 -23.26 -22.59 -13.75
C GLU A 222 -22.91 -23.27 -12.43
N LEU A 223 -21.67 -23.13 -11.95
CA LEU A 223 -21.27 -23.66 -10.65
C LEU A 223 -22.00 -22.97 -9.48
N ILE A 224 -22.11 -21.63 -9.47
CA ILE A 224 -22.82 -20.89 -8.41
C ILE A 224 -24.29 -21.30 -8.37
N GLN A 225 -24.93 -21.43 -9.54
CA GLN A 225 -26.31 -21.87 -9.64
C GLN A 225 -26.46 -23.30 -9.11
N ALA A 226 -25.57 -24.21 -9.49
CA ALA A 226 -25.55 -25.58 -8.98
C ALA A 226 -25.35 -25.65 -7.46
N MET A 227 -24.50 -24.79 -6.89
CA MET A 227 -24.32 -24.68 -5.43
C MET A 227 -25.58 -24.20 -4.70
N LEU A 228 -26.43 -23.39 -5.34
CA LEU A 228 -27.68 -22.89 -4.77
C LEU A 228 -28.84 -23.88 -4.94
N GLU A 229 -28.93 -24.54 -6.09
CA GLU A 229 -30.10 -25.33 -6.50
C GLU A 229 -29.92 -26.83 -6.22
N HIS A 230 -28.70 -27.34 -6.29
CA HIS A 230 -28.39 -28.78 -6.25
C HIS A 230 -27.46 -29.16 -5.08
N GLN A 231 -27.54 -28.40 -3.97
CA GLN A 231 -26.68 -28.58 -2.79
C GLN A 231 -26.66 -30.00 -2.20
N ASN A 232 -27.71 -30.80 -2.42
CA ASN A 232 -27.86 -32.16 -1.89
C ASN A 232 -27.54 -33.26 -2.92
N GLU A 233 -27.12 -32.89 -4.13
CA GLU A 233 -26.84 -33.82 -5.21
C GLU A 233 -25.33 -34.07 -5.35
N GLU A 234 -24.95 -35.30 -5.68
CA GLU A 234 -23.55 -35.62 -5.91
C GLU A 234 -23.00 -34.76 -7.08
N ARG A 235 -21.83 -34.15 -6.88
CA ARG A 235 -21.23 -33.17 -7.81
C ARG A 235 -22.11 -31.95 -8.14
N LEU A 236 -23.08 -31.62 -7.28
CA LEU A 236 -24.02 -30.52 -7.51
C LEU A 236 -24.84 -30.70 -8.81
N GLY A 237 -25.06 -31.94 -9.26
CA GLY A 237 -25.76 -32.23 -10.51
C GLY A 237 -24.97 -31.91 -11.80
N LEU A 238 -23.66 -31.60 -11.68
CA LEU A 238 -22.82 -31.26 -12.83
C LEU A 238 -22.17 -32.50 -13.47
N GLU A 239 -22.35 -32.67 -14.78
CA GLU A 239 -21.66 -33.68 -15.58
C GLU A 239 -20.27 -33.16 -16.04
N ALA A 240 -19.29 -34.06 -16.13
CA ALA A 240 -17.96 -33.71 -16.64
C ALA A 240 -18.02 -33.59 -18.17
N GLY A 241 -17.67 -32.42 -18.70
CA GLY A 241 -17.42 -32.19 -20.14
C GLY A 241 -16.02 -32.57 -20.57
#